data_AF-A0A815E1E9-F1
#
_entry.id   AF-A0A815E1E9-F1
#
_cell.length_a   1.000
_cell.length_b   1.000
_cell.length_c   1.000
_cell.angle_alpha   90.00
_cell.angle_beta   90.00
_cell.angle_gamma   90.00
#
_symmetry.space_group_name_H-M   'P 1'
#
loop_
_entity.id
_entity.type
_entity.pdbx_description
1 polymer ?
#
loop_
_entity_poly.entity_id
_entity_poly.type
_entity_poly.pdbx_seq_one_letter_code
_entity_poly.pdbx_strand_id
1 'polypeptide(L)'
;MISLATIDQYLATCSHPSLQHWSNIKLAHRLSVAVIIFWVLLGIPYMIYFNIIEQSTSHKLICTSTNAAFFRYHVYVYIISLAGAIPVTITVLFGSLAYRNVQQLAYRTVPLVRRELDKQLTTMVLVQVVHNFFITIPYTIVTAIINSPILPNDPIIVAELQFANIITIYLYYLNYVSPFYIYLGASERFRHQLIYVLFEIHLKRWRRRKVNVDQVSP
;
A
#
# COMPACT_ATOMS: atom_id res chain seq x y z
N MET A 1 0.59 -4.01 3.52
CA MET A 1 1.07 -3.06 4.56
C MET A 1 -0.05 -2.20 5.13
N ILE A 2 -0.93 -1.62 4.32
CA ILE A 2 -2.07 -0.79 4.79
C ILE A 2 -2.95 -1.54 5.81
N SER A 3 -3.23 -2.82 5.58
CA SER A 3 -4.02 -3.66 6.48
C SER A 3 -3.43 -3.77 7.90
N LEU A 4 -2.10 -3.84 8.03
CA LEU A 4 -1.44 -3.83 9.33
C LEU A 4 -1.54 -2.46 10.00
N ALA A 5 -1.37 -1.38 9.22
CA ALA A 5 -1.51 -0.02 9.72
C ALA A 5 -2.94 0.27 10.21
N THR A 6 -3.97 -0.24 9.52
CA THR A 6 -5.37 -0.10 9.97
C THR A 6 -5.66 -0.88 11.23
N ILE A 7 -5.06 -2.07 11.40
CA ILE A 7 -5.19 -2.87 12.63
C ILE A 7 -4.48 -2.17 13.79
N ASP A 8 -3.25 -1.70 13.57
CA ASP A 8 -2.50 -0.96 14.59
C ASP A 8 -3.25 0.32 15.00
N GLN A 9 -3.81 1.06 14.02
CA GLN A 9 -4.62 2.25 14.30
C GLN A 9 -5.88 1.91 15.10
N TYR A 10 -6.54 0.79 14.81
CA TYR A 10 -7.67 0.32 15.60
C TYR A 10 -7.25 0.01 17.05
N LEU A 11 -6.17 -0.75 17.24
CA LEU A 11 -5.66 -1.11 18.56
C LEU A 11 -5.21 0.11 19.36
N ALA A 12 -4.56 1.08 18.72
CA ALA A 12 -4.09 2.31 19.35
C ALA A 12 -5.25 3.21 19.82
N THR A 13 -6.34 3.23 19.06
CA THR A 13 -7.54 4.06 19.34
C THR A 13 -8.57 3.34 20.22
N CYS A 14 -8.39 2.04 20.49
CA CYS A 14 -9.27 1.27 21.33
C CYS A 14 -9.35 1.82 22.77
N SER A 15 -10.54 1.73 23.34
CA SER A 15 -10.83 2.18 24.69
C SER A 15 -10.27 1.29 25.79
N HIS A 16 -9.96 0.04 25.46
CA HIS A 16 -9.56 -0.98 26.42
C HIS A 16 -8.02 -1.01 26.55
N PRO A 17 -7.45 -0.75 27.74
CA PRO A 17 -5.99 -0.65 27.93
C PRO A 17 -5.24 -1.92 27.53
N SER A 18 -5.86 -3.09 27.73
CA SER A 18 -5.25 -4.37 27.33
C SER A 18 -5.08 -4.48 25.81
N LEU A 19 -6.03 -3.97 25.00
CA LEU A 19 -5.91 -3.96 23.55
C LEU A 19 -4.91 -2.91 23.07
N GLN A 20 -4.86 -1.76 23.74
CA GLN A 20 -3.89 -0.71 23.43
C GLN A 20 -2.44 -1.18 23.66
N HIS A 21 -2.21 -2.05 24.65
CA HIS A 21 -0.89 -2.64 24.89
C HIS A 21 -0.36 -3.48 23.71
N TRP A 22 -1.26 -4.00 22.87
CA TRP A 22 -0.86 -4.73 21.66
C TRP A 22 -0.33 -3.80 20.57
N SER A 23 -0.67 -2.51 20.59
CA SER A 23 -0.02 -1.49 19.75
C SER A 23 1.36 -1.13 20.34
N ASN A 24 2.25 -2.11 20.33
CA ASN A 24 3.63 -1.98 20.79
C ASN A 24 4.57 -1.94 19.59
N ILE A 25 5.46 -0.96 19.56
CA ILE A 25 6.46 -0.79 18.50
C ILE A 25 7.32 -2.05 18.28
N LYS A 26 7.62 -2.80 19.35
CA LYS A 26 8.38 -4.05 19.25
C LYS A 26 7.58 -5.13 18.52
N LEU A 27 6.29 -5.21 18.80
CA LEU A 27 5.39 -6.15 18.13
C LEU A 27 5.18 -5.75 16.67
N ALA A 28 4.93 -4.46 16.41
CA ALA A 28 4.78 -3.93 15.06
C ALA A 28 6.01 -4.24 14.19
N HIS A 29 7.22 -4.10 14.74
CA HIS A 29 8.45 -4.44 14.02
C HIS A 29 8.55 -5.95 13.73
N ARG A 30 8.28 -6.82 14.71
CA ARG A 30 8.27 -8.28 14.53
C ARG A 30 7.25 -8.72 13.48
N LEU A 31 6.04 -8.18 13.53
CA LEU A 31 4.99 -8.48 12.55
C LEU A 31 5.36 -7.97 11.15
N SER A 32 5.95 -6.77 11.05
CA SER A 32 6.41 -6.22 9.77
C SER A 32 7.48 -7.11 9.13
N VAL A 33 8.46 -7.56 9.91
CA VAL A 33 9.50 -8.50 9.44
C VAL A 33 8.88 -9.83 9.02
N ALA A 34 7.97 -10.40 9.80
CA ALA A 34 7.28 -11.64 9.46
C ALA A 34 6.50 -11.52 8.14
N VAL A 35 5.81 -10.40 7.92
CA VAL A 35 5.09 -10.14 6.67
C VAL A 35 6.05 -9.96 5.50
N ILE A 36 7.19 -9.28 5.68
CA ILE A 36 8.21 -9.18 4.63
C ILE A 36 8.72 -10.57 4.23
N ILE A 37 9.06 -11.41 5.21
CA ILE A 37 9.51 -12.79 4.95
C ILE A 37 8.43 -13.56 4.19
N PHE A 38 7.17 -13.47 4.63
CA PHE A 38 6.05 -14.11 3.94
C PHE A 38 5.92 -13.68 2.48
N TRP A 39 6.05 -12.39 2.17
CA TRP A 39 6.02 -11.89 0.79
C TRP A 39 7.23 -12.34 -0.04
N VAL A 40 8.42 -12.40 0.56
CA VAL A 40 9.62 -12.93 -0.11
C VAL A 40 9.43 -14.40 -0.47
N LEU A 41 8.91 -15.21 0.47
CA LEU A 41 8.63 -16.63 0.23
C LEU A 41 7.57 -16.82 -0.87
N LEU A 42 6.51 -16.00 -0.87
CA LEU A 42 5.52 -15.95 -1.94
C LEU A 42 6.09 -15.56 -3.31
N GLY A 43 7.21 -14.82 -3.33
CA GLY A 43 7.92 -14.44 -4.54
C GLY A 43 8.76 -15.56 -5.16
N ILE A 44 9.13 -16.59 -4.40
CA ILE A 44 9.98 -17.69 -4.89
C ILE A 44 9.35 -18.43 -6.09
N PRO A 45 8.05 -18.80 -6.09
CA PRO A 45 7.42 -19.40 -7.26
C PRO A 45 7.52 -18.55 -8.53
N TYR A 46 7.49 -17.22 -8.43
CA TYR A 46 7.63 -16.33 -9.59
C TYR A 46 9.02 -16.46 -10.22
N MET A 47 10.07 -16.61 -9.41
CA MET A 47 11.43 -16.83 -9.92
C MET A 47 11.60 -18.18 -10.62
N ILE A 48 10.83 -19.19 -10.24
CA ILE A 48 10.93 -20.54 -10.80
C ILE A 48 10.12 -20.70 -12.08
N TYR A 49 8.90 -20.13 -12.11
CA TYR A 49 7.94 -20.40 -13.18
C TYR A 49 7.91 -19.36 -14.31
N PHE A 50 8.52 -18.19 -14.14
CA PHE A 50 8.68 -17.22 -15.22
C PHE A 50 9.89 -17.58 -16.09
N ASN A 51 9.68 -17.66 -17.39
CA ASN A 51 10.72 -17.96 -18.36
C ASN A 51 10.66 -16.96 -19.52
N ILE A 52 11.80 -16.79 -20.20
CA ILE A 52 11.87 -16.01 -21.44
C ILE A 52 11.53 -16.95 -22.59
N ILE A 53 10.48 -16.63 -23.33
CA ILE A 53 9.97 -17.45 -24.43
C ILE A 53 9.91 -16.57 -25.68
N GLU A 54 10.29 -17.13 -26.82
CA GLU A 54 10.15 -16.46 -28.10
C GLU A 54 8.71 -16.58 -28.61
N GLN A 55 8.08 -15.44 -28.90
CA GLN A 55 6.74 -15.42 -29.46
C GLN A 55 6.79 -15.79 -30.95
N SER A 56 6.15 -16.92 -31.29
CA SER A 56 6.16 -17.53 -32.62
C SER A 56 5.67 -16.63 -33.77
N THR A 57 4.85 -15.62 -33.48
CA THR A 57 4.30 -14.70 -34.49
C THR A 57 5.08 -13.41 -34.70
N SER A 58 5.93 -13.01 -33.75
CA SER A 58 6.57 -11.69 -33.77
C SER A 58 8.10 -11.74 -33.59
N HIS A 59 8.66 -12.93 -33.35
CA HIS A 59 10.07 -13.13 -32.97
C HIS A 59 10.52 -12.28 -31.77
N LYS A 60 9.57 -11.79 -30.96
CA LYS A 60 9.87 -11.01 -29.76
C LYS A 60 10.03 -11.95 -28.57
N LEU A 61 11.06 -11.70 -27.77
CA LEU A 61 11.25 -12.35 -26.48
C LEU A 61 10.27 -11.76 -25.48
N ILE A 62 9.40 -12.60 -24.92
CA ILE A 62 8.46 -12.22 -23.87
C ILE A 62 8.78 -12.98 -22.58
N CYS A 63 8.60 -12.32 -21.44
CA CYS A 63 8.73 -12.96 -20.13
C CYS A 63 7.33 -13.41 -19.67
N THR A 64 7.08 -14.71 -19.70
CA THR A 64 5.77 -15.27 -19.35
C THR A 64 5.91 -16.66 -18.73
N SER A 65 4.85 -17.15 -18.12
CA SER A 65 4.79 -18.51 -17.60
C SER A 65 3.89 -19.38 -18.48
N THR A 66 4.40 -20.54 -18.91
CA THR A 66 3.63 -21.56 -19.63
C THR A 66 2.86 -22.49 -18.70
N ASN A 67 3.11 -22.42 -17.39
CA ASN A 67 2.49 -23.32 -16.44
C ASN A 67 1.07 -22.83 -16.07
N ALA A 68 0.06 -23.54 -16.58
CA ALA A 68 -1.35 -23.23 -16.33
C ALA A 68 -1.74 -23.29 -14.84
N ALA A 69 -1.13 -24.18 -14.05
CA ALA A 69 -1.40 -24.26 -12.61
C ALA A 69 -0.85 -23.04 -11.87
N PHE A 70 0.37 -22.61 -12.23
CA PHE A 70 0.96 -21.39 -11.69
C PHE A 70 0.15 -20.14 -12.08
N PHE A 71 -0.35 -20.08 -13.31
CA PHE A 71 -1.21 -18.98 -13.75
C PHE A 71 -2.51 -18.90 -12.93
N ARG A 72 -3.18 -20.04 -12.68
CA ARG A 72 -4.36 -20.08 -11.80
C ARG A 72 -4.02 -19.67 -10.37
N TYR A 73 -2.88 -20.12 -9.84
CA TYR A 73 -2.40 -19.70 -8.53
C TYR A 73 -2.20 -18.17 -8.48
N HIS A 74 -1.54 -17.59 -9.48
CA HIS A 74 -1.32 -16.15 -9.57
C HIS A 74 -2.64 -15.36 -9.58
N VAL A 75 -3.59 -15.74 -10.43
CA VAL A 75 -4.86 -15.03 -10.55
C VAL A 75 -5.71 -15.17 -9.29
N TYR A 76 -6.00 -16.40 -8.86
CA TYR A 76 -7.00 -16.64 -7.81
C TYR A 76 -6.45 -16.46 -6.40
N VAL A 77 -5.22 -16.94 -6.15
CA VAL A 77 -4.62 -16.87 -4.81
C VAL A 77 -3.96 -15.51 -4.61
N TYR A 78 -3.10 -15.08 -5.54
CA TYR A 78 -2.35 -13.85 -5.36
C TYR A 78 -3.19 -12.59 -5.65
N ILE A 79 -3.73 -12.43 -6.87
CA ILE A 79 -4.44 -11.20 -7.25
C ILE A 79 -5.77 -11.09 -6.49
N ILE A 80 -6.66 -12.08 -6.66
CA ILE A 80 -8.02 -11.97 -6.13
C ILE A 80 -8.03 -12.06 -4.61
N SER A 81 -7.32 -13.01 -4.02
CA SER A 81 -7.39 -13.24 -2.57
C SER A 81 -6.42 -12.35 -1.79
N LEU A 82 -5.11 -12.49 -2.02
CA LEU A 82 -4.07 -11.85 -1.20
C LEU A 82 -3.87 -10.35 -1.48
N ALA A 83 -4.07 -9.90 -2.73
CA ALA A 83 -3.95 -8.48 -3.09
C ALA A 83 -5.30 -7.75 -3.10
N GLY A 84 -6.40 -8.47 -3.34
CA GLY A 84 -7.75 -7.92 -3.44
C GLY A 84 -8.59 -8.11 -2.17
N ALA A 85 -9.27 -9.24 -2.06
CA ALA A 85 -10.33 -9.49 -1.09
C ALA A 85 -9.86 -9.36 0.36
N ILE A 86 -8.74 -10.02 0.73
CA ILE A 86 -8.26 -10.02 2.12
C ILE A 86 -7.81 -8.61 2.56
N PRO A 87 -6.95 -7.90 1.82
CA PRO A 87 -6.54 -6.55 2.23
C PRO A 87 -7.69 -5.56 2.28
N VAL A 88 -8.63 -5.61 1.32
CA VAL A 88 -9.77 -4.69 1.25
C VAL A 88 -10.73 -4.94 2.41
N THR A 89 -11.09 -6.19 2.68
CA THR A 89 -11.99 -6.52 3.80
C THR A 89 -11.41 -6.12 5.15
N ILE A 90 -10.12 -6.43 5.39
CA ILE A 90 -9.43 -6.06 6.63
C ILE A 90 -9.36 -4.52 6.77
N THR A 91 -8.95 -3.81 5.71
CA THR A 91 -8.80 -2.35 5.79
C THR A 91 -10.13 -1.63 5.98
N VAL A 92 -11.20 -2.08 5.32
CA VAL A 92 -12.55 -1.51 5.49
C VAL A 92 -13.08 -1.80 6.90
N LEU A 93 -12.95 -3.02 7.40
CA LEU A 93 -13.43 -3.40 8.73
C LEU A 93 -12.69 -2.65 9.83
N PHE A 94 -11.36 -2.75 9.88
CA PHE A 94 -10.57 -2.12 10.94
C PHE A 94 -10.49 -0.60 10.77
N GLY A 95 -10.49 -0.09 9.53
CA GLY A 95 -10.58 1.35 9.27
C GLY A 95 -11.90 1.94 9.79
N SER A 96 -13.03 1.28 9.52
CA SER A 96 -14.34 1.73 10.03
C SER A 96 -14.42 1.68 11.56
N LEU A 97 -13.86 0.64 12.17
CA LEU A 97 -13.79 0.54 13.63
C LEU A 97 -12.89 1.62 14.25
N ALA A 98 -11.71 1.86 13.66
CA ALA A 98 -10.81 2.93 14.10
C ALA A 98 -11.47 4.31 13.98
N TYR A 99 -12.23 4.57 12.91
CA TYR A 99 -12.98 5.81 12.74
C TYR A 99 -14.02 6.00 13.87
N ARG A 100 -14.80 4.95 14.18
CA ARG A 100 -15.77 4.98 15.28
C ARG A 100 -15.10 5.24 16.62
N ASN A 101 -13.96 4.59 16.89
CA ASN A 101 -13.20 4.77 18.12
C ASN A 101 -12.72 6.22 18.28
N VAL A 102 -12.22 6.86 17.21
CA VAL A 102 -11.77 8.26 17.25
C VAL A 102 -12.91 9.23 17.50
N GLN A 103 -14.07 9.00 16.90
CA GLN A 103 -15.27 9.82 17.16
C GLN A 103 -15.68 9.73 18.65
N GLN A 104 -15.56 8.56 19.26
CA GLN A 104 -15.82 8.37 20.69
C GLN A 104 -14.72 8.95 21.59
N LEU A 105 -13.46 8.94 21.13
CA LEU A 105 -12.32 9.55 21.83
C LEU A 105 -12.52 11.05 22.04
N ALA A 106 -13.34 11.70 21.20
CA ALA A 106 -13.67 13.10 21.30
C ALA A 106 -14.34 13.50 22.63
N TYR A 107 -14.98 12.54 23.30
CA TYR A 107 -15.72 12.72 24.54
C TYR A 107 -14.92 12.30 25.79
N ARG A 108 -13.68 11.82 25.64
CA ARG A 108 -12.84 11.37 26.76
C ARG A 108 -11.83 12.44 27.19
N THR A 109 -11.44 12.40 28.46
CA THR A 109 -10.37 13.21 29.08
C THR A 109 -8.97 12.74 28.66
N VAL A 110 -8.72 12.65 27.35
CA VAL A 110 -7.38 12.40 26.79
C VAL A 110 -6.69 13.75 26.61
N PRO A 111 -5.38 13.89 26.93
CA PRO A 111 -4.64 15.12 26.68
C PRO A 111 -4.77 15.57 25.22
N LEU A 112 -5.09 16.84 25.01
CA LEU A 112 -5.43 17.44 23.71
C LEU A 112 -4.40 17.14 22.62
N VAL A 113 -3.11 17.18 22.96
CA VAL A 113 -2.00 16.92 22.04
C VAL A 113 -2.02 15.48 21.50
N ARG A 114 -2.27 14.50 22.36
CA ARG A 114 -2.31 13.08 21.96
C ARG A 114 -3.55 12.78 21.12
N ARG A 115 -4.68 13.38 21.49
CA ARG A 115 -5.92 13.28 20.73
C ARG A 115 -5.79 13.81 19.30
N GLU A 116 -5.18 14.98 19.12
CA GLU A 116 -5.02 15.55 17.77
C GLU A 116 -4.07 14.71 16.90
N LEU A 117 -3.03 14.15 17.51
CA LEU A 117 -2.14 13.19 16.85
C LEU A 117 -2.88 11.95 16.34
N ASP A 118 -3.63 11.28 17.22
CA ASP A 118 -4.34 10.05 16.88
C ASP A 118 -5.43 10.32 15.83
N LYS A 119 -6.09 11.48 15.90
CA LYS A 119 -7.06 11.93 14.90
C LYS A 119 -6.42 12.18 13.54
N GLN A 120 -5.28 12.87 13.50
CA GLN A 120 -4.54 13.13 12.26
C GLN A 120 -4.06 11.82 11.62
N LEU A 121 -3.47 10.92 12.41
CA LEU A 121 -3.00 9.62 11.94
C LEU A 121 -4.16 8.75 11.43
N THR A 122 -5.28 8.72 12.16
CA THR A 122 -6.47 7.97 11.73
C THR A 122 -7.06 8.54 10.44
N THR A 123 -7.13 9.87 10.31
CA THR A 123 -7.62 10.53 9.09
C THR A 123 -6.74 10.16 7.89
N MET A 124 -5.43 10.18 8.08
CA MET A 124 -4.46 9.82 7.05
C MET A 124 -4.62 8.36 6.60
N VAL A 125 -4.75 7.43 7.55
CA VAL A 125 -5.00 6.00 7.25
C VAL A 125 -6.34 5.81 6.55
N LEU A 126 -7.40 6.50 6.98
CA LEU A 126 -8.73 6.40 6.36
C LEU A 126 -8.76 6.87 4.91
N VAL A 127 -8.12 8.01 4.61
CA VAL A 127 -7.97 8.48 3.22
C VAL A 127 -7.26 7.42 2.38
N GLN A 128 -6.24 6.77 2.94
CA GLN A 128 -5.53 5.70 2.26
C GLN A 128 -6.40 4.44 2.05
N VAL A 129 -7.27 4.08 3.01
CA VAL A 129 -8.24 2.97 2.85
C VAL A 129 -9.22 3.27 1.72
N VAL A 130 -9.80 4.46 1.70
CA VAL A 130 -10.74 4.90 0.66
C VAL A 130 -10.06 4.88 -0.71
N HIS A 131 -8.85 5.45 -0.80
CA HIS A 131 -8.07 5.44 -2.03
C HIS A 131 -7.75 4.02 -2.53
N ASN A 132 -7.29 3.14 -1.63
CA ASN A 132 -6.99 1.76 -1.95
C ASN A 132 -8.24 0.99 -2.41
N PHE A 133 -9.39 1.24 -1.80
CA PHE A 133 -10.67 0.64 -2.21
C PHE A 133 -11.01 0.97 -3.68
N PHE A 134 -10.95 2.25 -4.04
CA PHE A 134 -11.28 2.70 -5.40
C PHE A 134 -10.31 2.21 -6.47
N ILE A 135 -9.05 2.00 -6.12
CA ILE A 135 -8.03 1.56 -7.09
C ILE A 135 -7.99 0.03 -7.22
N THR A 136 -8.05 -0.69 -6.09
CA THR A 136 -7.86 -2.14 -6.10
C THR A 136 -9.06 -2.88 -6.66
N ILE A 137 -10.29 -2.39 -6.41
CA ILE A 137 -11.52 -3.08 -6.81
C ILE A 137 -11.69 -3.19 -8.35
N PRO A 138 -11.54 -2.11 -9.13
CA PRO A 138 -11.66 -2.21 -10.58
C PRO A 138 -10.70 -3.23 -11.18
N TYR A 139 -9.45 -3.25 -10.70
CA TYR A 139 -8.44 -4.18 -11.16
C TYR A 139 -8.78 -5.65 -10.83
N THR A 140 -9.21 -5.92 -9.59
CA THR A 140 -9.55 -7.29 -9.18
C THR A 140 -10.79 -7.81 -9.89
N ILE A 141 -11.81 -6.96 -10.10
CA ILE A 141 -13.02 -7.32 -10.85
C ILE A 141 -12.69 -7.65 -12.31
N VAL A 142 -11.98 -6.75 -13.01
CA VAL A 142 -11.63 -6.96 -14.42
C VAL A 142 -10.76 -8.22 -14.58
N THR A 143 -9.79 -8.42 -13.70
CA THR A 143 -8.95 -9.62 -13.71
C THR A 143 -9.76 -10.90 -13.46
N ALA A 144 -10.72 -10.87 -12.54
CA ALA A 144 -11.59 -12.01 -12.27
C ALA A 144 -12.50 -12.35 -13.46
N ILE A 145 -13.02 -11.34 -14.16
CA ILE A 145 -13.87 -11.52 -15.34
C ILE A 145 -13.07 -12.13 -16.50
N ILE A 146 -11.90 -11.57 -16.81
CA ILE A 146 -11.05 -12.04 -17.93
C ILE A 146 -10.64 -13.50 -17.76
N ASN A 147 -10.40 -13.93 -16.53
CA ASN A 147 -9.94 -15.27 -16.22
C ASN A 147 -11.08 -16.24 -15.85
N SER A 148 -12.34 -15.80 -15.99
CA SER A 148 -13.51 -16.62 -15.73
C SER A 148 -13.75 -17.60 -16.88
N PRO A 149 -13.99 -18.89 -16.60
CA PRO A 149 -14.30 -19.88 -17.64
C PRO A 149 -15.66 -19.66 -18.32
N ILE A 150 -16.48 -18.74 -17.79
CA ILE A 150 -17.85 -18.46 -18.26
C ILE A 150 -17.85 -17.35 -19.34
N LEU A 151 -16.72 -16.67 -19.55
CA LEU A 151 -16.65 -15.56 -20.50
C LEU A 151 -16.86 -16.07 -21.94
N PRO A 152 -17.79 -15.46 -22.71
CA PRO A 152 -17.96 -15.79 -24.12
C PRO A 152 -16.67 -15.49 -24.91
N ASN A 153 -16.30 -16.38 -25.83
CA ASN A 153 -15.17 -16.18 -26.76
C ASN A 153 -15.52 -15.19 -27.89
N ASP A 154 -16.17 -14.09 -27.57
CA ASP A 154 -16.44 -13.01 -28.52
C ASP A 154 -15.19 -12.10 -28.60
N PRO A 155 -14.58 -11.95 -29.79
CA PRO A 155 -13.36 -11.14 -29.94
C PRO A 155 -13.56 -9.67 -29.55
N ILE A 156 -14.77 -9.11 -29.69
CA ILE A 156 -15.06 -7.71 -29.35
C ILE A 156 -15.04 -7.55 -27.83
N ILE A 157 -15.74 -8.42 -27.10
CA ILE A 157 -15.81 -8.40 -25.63
C ILE A 157 -14.40 -8.60 -25.04
N VAL A 158 -13.63 -9.52 -25.61
CA VAL A 158 -12.24 -9.76 -25.16
C VAL A 158 -11.38 -8.51 -25.37
N ALA A 159 -11.49 -7.83 -26.51
CA ALA A 159 -10.73 -6.60 -26.77
C ALA A 159 -11.08 -5.47 -25.79
N GLU A 160 -12.36 -5.25 -25.50
CA GLU A 160 -12.83 -4.26 -24.53
C GLU A 160 -12.31 -4.55 -23.11
N LEU A 161 -12.37 -5.82 -22.68
CA LEU A 161 -11.87 -6.23 -21.39
C LEU A 161 -10.34 -6.09 -21.28
N GLN A 162 -9.59 -6.40 -22.34
CA GLN A 162 -8.14 -6.19 -22.37
C GLN A 162 -7.79 -4.70 -22.24
N PHE A 163 -8.53 -3.83 -22.92
CA PHE A 163 -8.36 -2.38 -22.77
C PHE A 163 -8.64 -1.91 -21.34
N ALA A 164 -9.75 -2.37 -20.74
CA ALA A 164 -10.07 -2.08 -19.35
C ALA A 164 -9.00 -2.61 -18.38
N ASN A 165 -8.43 -3.78 -18.64
CA ASN A 165 -7.37 -4.39 -17.83
C ASN A 165 -6.10 -3.53 -17.84
N ILE A 166 -5.72 -3.00 -19.01
CA ILE A 166 -4.56 -2.09 -19.13
C ILE A 166 -4.79 -0.84 -18.29
N ILE A 167 -5.95 -0.19 -18.39
CA ILE A 167 -6.28 1.01 -17.62
C ILE A 167 -6.25 0.71 -16.11
N THR A 168 -6.89 -0.38 -15.69
CA THR A 168 -6.96 -0.74 -14.27
C THR A 168 -5.61 -1.17 -13.71
N ILE A 169 -4.72 -1.77 -14.50
CA ILE A 169 -3.32 -2.02 -14.12
C ILE A 169 -2.58 -0.71 -13.85
N TYR A 170 -2.70 0.29 -14.73
CA TYR A 170 -2.05 1.58 -14.51
C TYR A 170 -2.58 2.28 -13.26
N LEU A 171 -3.90 2.25 -13.05
CA LEU A 171 -4.51 2.75 -11.81
C LEU A 171 -3.96 1.99 -10.60
N TYR A 172 -3.88 0.67 -10.67
CA TYR A 172 -3.33 -0.16 -9.59
C TYR A 172 -1.89 0.23 -9.25
N TYR A 173 -1.04 0.52 -10.24
CA TYR A 173 0.32 0.98 -9.99
C TYR A 173 0.41 2.35 -9.31
N LEU A 174 -0.61 3.21 -9.42
CA LEU A 174 -0.62 4.49 -8.69
C LEU A 174 -0.60 4.28 -7.18
N ASN A 175 -1.12 3.16 -6.65
CA ASN A 175 -1.08 2.86 -5.22
C ASN A 175 0.34 2.86 -4.62
N TYR A 176 1.40 2.65 -5.41
CA TYR A 176 2.77 2.70 -4.90
C TYR A 176 3.26 4.13 -4.65
N VAL A 177 2.72 5.11 -5.37
CA VAL A 177 3.16 6.51 -5.28
C VAL A 177 2.20 7.34 -4.41
N SER A 178 0.92 7.02 -4.45
CA SER A 178 -0.14 7.74 -3.74
C SER A 178 0.08 7.95 -2.23
N PRO A 179 0.61 6.98 -1.44
CA PRO A 179 0.78 7.18 0.00
C PRO A 179 1.62 8.41 0.34
N PHE A 180 2.69 8.66 -0.43
CA PHE A 180 3.52 9.84 -0.23
C PHE A 180 2.72 11.14 -0.40
N TYR A 181 1.94 11.25 -1.47
CA TYR A 181 1.13 12.44 -1.73
C TYR A 181 -0.04 12.60 -0.77
N ILE A 182 -0.67 11.49 -0.38
CA ILE A 182 -1.73 11.47 0.63
C ILE A 182 -1.16 11.99 1.96
N TYR A 183 0.02 11.51 2.37
CA TYR A 183 0.65 11.93 3.61
C TYR A 183 1.10 13.39 3.58
N LEU A 184 1.61 13.84 2.43
CA LEU A 184 1.95 15.25 2.21
C LEU A 184 0.74 16.18 2.29
N GLY A 185 -0.41 15.77 1.72
CA GLY A 185 -1.64 16.57 1.72
C GLY A 185 -2.40 16.54 3.04
N ALA A 186 -2.52 15.36 3.66
CA ALA A 186 -3.37 15.14 4.83
C ALA A 186 -2.72 15.51 6.16
N SER A 187 -1.39 15.51 6.26
CA SER A 187 -0.68 15.75 7.52
C SER A 187 0.08 17.06 7.52
N GLU A 188 -0.48 18.07 8.19
CA GLU A 188 0.22 19.35 8.45
C GLU A 188 1.55 19.15 9.17
N ARG A 189 1.61 18.16 10.06
CA ARG A 189 2.80 17.83 10.83
C ARG A 189 3.88 17.21 9.96
N PHE A 190 3.50 16.30 9.07
CA PHE A 190 4.43 15.73 8.10
C PHE A 190 5.03 16.83 7.21
N ARG A 191 4.21 17.80 6.75
CA ARG A 191 4.70 18.96 6.00
C ARG A 191 5.74 19.77 6.79
N HIS A 192 5.45 20.10 8.05
CA HIS A 192 6.39 20.85 8.90
C HIS A 192 7.69 20.08 9.16
N GLN A 193 7.62 18.78 9.44
CA GLN A 193 8.80 17.94 9.62
C GLN A 193 9.62 17.83 8.33
N LEU A 194 8.95 17.68 7.19
CA LEU A 194 9.62 17.63 5.89
C LEU A 194 10.34 18.94 5.60
N ILE A 195 9.68 20.09 5.80
CA ILE A 195 10.29 21.41 5.64
C ILE A 195 11.49 21.58 6.58
N TYR A 196 11.36 21.15 7.84
CA TYR A 196 12.45 21.21 8.82
C TYR A 196 13.66 20.39 8.37
N VAL A 197 13.45 19.14 7.96
CA VAL A 197 14.53 18.26 7.47
C VAL A 197 15.18 18.82 6.21
N LEU A 198 14.38 19.31 5.25
CA LEU A 198 14.90 19.96 4.04
C LEU A 198 15.73 21.19 4.39
N PHE A 199 15.24 22.03 5.30
CA PHE A 199 15.94 23.21 5.78
C PHE A 199 17.24 22.84 6.50
N GLU A 200 17.25 21.80 7.35
CA GLU A 200 18.44 21.30 8.04
C GLU A 200 19.48 20.78 7.03
N ILE A 201 19.04 20.04 6.00
CA ILE A 201 19.91 19.57 4.92
C ILE A 201 20.51 20.75 4.16
N HIS A 202 19.70 21.77 3.81
CA HIS A 202 20.16 22.98 3.15
C HIS A 202 21.18 23.74 4.02
N LEU A 203 20.93 23.90 5.32
CA LEU A 203 21.85 24.52 6.27
C LEU A 203 23.17 23.74 6.39
N LYS A 204 23.11 22.41 6.51
CA LYS A 204 24.31 21.55 6.55
C LYS A 204 25.10 21.63 5.25
N ARG A 205 24.42 21.73 4.11
CA ARG A 205 25.05 21.88 2.79
C ARG A 205 25.68 23.26 2.62
N TRP A 206 25.02 24.32 3.09
CA TRP A 206 25.56 25.68 3.11
C TRP A 206 26.78 25.80 4.05
N ARG A 207 26.70 25.24 5.26
CA ARG A 207 27.81 25.24 6.23
C ARG A 207 29.04 24.50 5.68
N ARG A 208 28.85 23.35 5.01
CA ARG A 208 29.94 22.62 4.33
C ARG A 208 30.57 23.44 3.20
N ARG A 209 29.79 24.17 2.41
CA ARG A 209 30.33 25.07 1.38
C ARG A 209 31.15 26.20 1.99
N LYS A 210 30.69 26.79 3.09
CA LYS A 210 31.42 27.88 3.76
C LYS A 210 32.78 27.42 4.29
N VAL A 211 32.84 26.27 4.98
CA VAL A 211 34.11 25.68 5.46
C VAL A 211 35.10 25.39 4.32
N ASN A 212 34.62 24.91 3.17
CA ASN A 212 35.49 24.66 2.01
C ASN A 212 36.00 25.96 1.35
N VAL A 213 35.26 27.07 1.46
CA VAL A 213 35.71 28.38 0.95
C VAL A 213 36.77 28.98 1.88
N ASP A 214 36.55 28.89 3.19
CA ASP A 214 37.47 29.43 4.21
C ASP A 214 38.82 28.67 4.26
N GLN A 215 38.89 27.42 3.77
CA GLN A 215 40.14 26.65 3.63
C GLN A 215 40.94 26.96 2.34
N VAL A 216 40.35 27.68 1.39
CA VAL A 216 40.96 27.97 0.07
C VAL A 216 41.39 29.44 -0.05
N SER A 217 40.98 30.31 0.88
CA SER A 217 41.44 31.69 0.97
C SER A 217 42.69 31.81 1.87
N PRO A 218 43.86 32.21 1.34
CA PRO A 218 45.08 32.50 2.11
C PRO A 218 44.99 33.81 2.92
#